data_AF-A0A380DQR3-F1
#
_entry.id   AF-A0A380DQR3-F1
#
_cell.length_a   1.000
_cell.length_b   1.000
_cell.length_c   1.000
_cell.angle_alpha   90.00
_cell.angle_beta   90.00
_cell.angle_gamma   90.00
#
_symmetry.space_group_name_H-M   'P 1'
#
loop_
_entity.id
_entity.type
_entity.pdbx_description
1 polymer ?
#
loop_
_entity_poly.entity_id
_entity_poly.type
_entity_poly.pdbx_seq_one_letter_code
_entity_poly.pdbx_strand_id
1 'polypeptide(L)' 'MSKITEQVEVIVKPIMEDLNFELVDVEYVKEGRDHFLRISIDKKVA' A
#
# COMPACT_ATOMS: atom_id res chain seq x y z
N MET A 1 -3.25 -6.16 -11.82
CA MET A 1 -3.04 -5.06 -10.84
C MET A 1 -3.93 -3.91 -11.27
N SER A 2 -4.68 -3.31 -10.34
CA SER A 2 -5.52 -2.16 -10.66
C SER A 2 -4.64 -0.92 -10.84
N LYS A 3 -4.96 -0.03 -11.79
CA LYS A 3 -4.20 1.22 -12.02
C LYS A 3 -4.00 2.06 -10.74
N ILE A 4 -4.93 1.95 -9.79
CA ILE A 4 -4.88 2.62 -8.49
C ILE A 4 -3.81 2.02 -7.58
N THR A 5 -3.69 0.69 -7.51
CA THR A 5 -2.71 0.05 -6.59
C THR A 5 -1.28 0.37 -7.03
N GLU A 6 -1.01 0.33 -8.34
CA GLU A 6 0.30 0.71 -8.90
C GLU A 6 0.66 2.18 -8.61
N GLN A 7 -0.30 3.09 -8.76
CA GLN A 7 -0.07 4.52 -8.46
C GLN A 7 0.23 4.74 -6.98
N VAL A 8 -0.50 4.06 -6.10
CA VAL A 8 -0.31 4.16 -4.65
C VAL A 8 1.04 3.58 -4.24
N GLU A 9 1.45 2.44 -4.79
CA GLU A 9 2.77 1.85 -4.52
C GLU A 9 3.92 2.80 -4.84
N VAL A 10 3.87 3.49 -5.98
CA VAL A 10 4.92 4.45 -6.39
C VAL A 10 5.04 5.61 -5.40
N ILE A 11 3.92 6.04 -4.82
CA ILE A 11 3.89 7.13 -3.84
C ILE A 11 4.37 6.64 -2.46
N VAL A 12 3.97 5.43 -2.07
CA VAL A 12 4.17 4.93 -0.70
C VAL A 12 5.57 4.34 -0.51
N LYS A 13 6.14 3.68 -1.53
CA LYS A 13 7.50 3.09 -1.48
C LYS A 13 8.59 4.03 -0.93
N PRO A 14 8.78 5.27 -1.44
CA PRO A 14 9.81 6.16 -0.90
C PRO A 14 9.54 6.55 0.56
N ILE A 15 8.28 6.73 0.96
CA ILE A 15 7.90 7.05 2.35
C ILE A 15 8.24 5.88 3.28
N MET A 16 8.01 4.64 2.84
CA MET A 16 8.32 3.44 3.62
C MET A 16 9.83 3.24 3.77
N GLU A 17 10.61 3.49 2.71
CA GLU A 17 12.08 3.47 2.78
C GLU A 17 12.62 4.49 3.78
N ASP A 18 12.14 5.74 3.72
CA ASP A 18 12.55 6.82 4.64
C ASP A 18 12.20 6.50 6.11
N LEU A 19 11.07 5.83 6.33
CA LEU A 19 10.60 5.43 7.65
C LEU A 19 11.08 4.03 8.07
N ASN A 20 11.87 3.36 7.24
CA ASN A 20 12.42 2.03 7.48
C ASN A 20 11.36 0.93 7.71
N PHE A 21 10.23 1.03 6.99
CA PHE A 21 9.16 0.03 6.90
C PHE A 21 9.20 -0.71 5.56
N GLU A 22 8.53 -1.85 5.51
CA GLU A 22 8.34 -2.64 4.30
C GLU A 22 6.87 -2.62 3.89
N LEU A 23 6.63 -2.39 2.59
CA LEU A 23 5.30 -2.48 2.01
C LEU A 23 4.99 -3.95 1.71
N VAL A 24 3.99 -4.51 2.39
CA VAL A 24 3.59 -5.91 2.23
C VAL A 24 2.56 -6.07 1.12
N ASP A 25 1.52 -5.23 1.12
CA ASP A 25 0.44 -5.31 0.14
C ASP A 25 -0.32 -3.99 -0.02
N VAL A 26 -0.92 -3.79 -1.20
CA VAL A 26 -1.82 -2.67 -1.51
C VAL A 26 -3.05 -3.20 -2.23
N GLU A 27 -4.20 -3.07 -1.58
CA GLU A 27 -5.47 -3.57 -2.10
C GLU A 27 -6.44 -2.42 -2.35
N TYR A 28 -7.10 -2.43 -3.50
CA TYR A 28 -8.23 -1.56 -3.79
C TYR A 28 -9.48 -2.40 -4.02
N VAL A 29 -10.34 -2.47 -3.01
CA VAL A 29 -11.50 -3.36 -2.97
C VAL A 29 -12.81 -2.57 -2.94
N LYS A 30 -13.87 -3.18 -3.46
CA LYS A 30 -15.23 -2.64 -3.37
C LYS A 30 -16.02 -3.49 -2.38
N GLU A 31 -16.49 -2.88 -1.30
CA GLU A 31 -17.29 -3.53 -0.28
C GLU A 31 -18.66 -2.83 -0.21
N GLY A 32 -19.69 -3.52 -0.72
CA GLY A 32 -21.02 -2.94 -0.87
C GLY A 32 -21.04 -1.78 -1.87
N ARG A 33 -21.33 -0.57 -1.37
CA ARG A 33 -21.39 0.66 -2.17
C ARG A 33 -20.08 1.45 -2.16
N ASP A 34 -19.18 1.11 -1.25
CA ASP A 34 -17.98 1.90 -0.98
C ASP A 34 -16.74 1.22 -1.55
N HIS A 35 -15.70 2.03 -1.73
CA HIS A 35 -14.38 1.59 -2.16
C HIS A 35 -13.37 1.84 -1.05
N PHE A 36 -12.56 0.83 -0.77
CA PHE A 36 -11.54 0.88 0.27
C PHE A 36 -10.17 0.68 -0.36
N LEU A 37 -9.25 1.56 0.02
CA LEU A 37 -7.82 1.40 -0.23
C LEU A 37 -7.18 0.91 1.07
N ARG A 38 -6.56 -0.26 1.02
CA ARG A 38 -5.86 -0.87 2.16
C ARG A 38 -4.38 -0.96 1.85
N ILE A 39 -3.55 -0.57 2.80
CA ILE A 39 -2.10 -0.57 2.68
C ILE A 39 -1.58 -1.34 3.90
N SER A 40 -0.98 -2.49 3.65
CA SER A 40 -0.40 -3.35 4.67
C SER A 40 1.08 -3.09 4.74
N ILE A 41 1.57 -2.70 5.91
CA ILE A 41 2.98 -2.40 6.17
C ILE A 41 3.49 -3.26 7.31
N ASP A 42 4.75 -3.65 7.24
CA ASP A 42 5.44 -4.33 8.33
C ASP A 42 6.74 -3.60 8.67
N LYS A 43 7.17 -3.75 9.91
CA LYS A 43 8.47 -3.23 10.33
C LYS A 43 9.54 -4.12 9.75
N LYS A 44 10.50 -3.51 9.04
CA LYS A 44 11.66 -4.23 8.54
C LYS A 44 12.43 -4.79 9.74
N VAL A 45 12.39 -6.11 9.94
CA VAL A 45 13.23 -6.78 10.93
C VAL A 45 14.64 -6.77 10.36
N ALA A 46 15.54 -6.09 11.06
CA ALA A 46 16.96 -5.99 10.68
C ALA A 46 17.65 -7.34 10.67
#